data_AF-A0A7W5VUG3-F1
#
_entry.id   AF-A0A7W5VUG3-F1
#
_cell.length_a   1.000
_cell.length_b   1.000
_cell.length_c   1.000
_cell.angle_alpha   90.00
_cell.angle_beta   90.00
_cell.angle_gamma   90.00
#
_symmetry.space_group_name_H-M   'P 1'
#
loop_
_entity.id
_entity.type
_entity.pdbx_description
1 polymer ?
#
loop_
_entity_poly.entity_id
_entity_poly.type
_entity_poly.pdbx_seq_one_letter_code
_entity_poly.pdbx_strand_id
1 'polypeptide(L)'
;MSFSGKRTALALSLLLIVSGCSATERLNRAAVTKGQAAAGVALPPLPDDLRRQEAHAPVVEGEPVIAILARERQALDRANARQRRAADFYDDIRTKYEATRQ
;
A
#
# COMPACT_ATOMS: atom_id res chain seq x y z
N MET A 1 -61.30 -5.14 31.52
CA MET A 1 -60.49 -4.11 30.85
C MET A 1 -59.04 -4.23 31.30
N SER A 2 -58.16 -4.91 30.55
CA SER A 2 -56.69 -4.83 30.75
C SER A 2 -55.97 -5.38 29.51
N PHE A 3 -55.94 -4.59 28.42
CA PHE A 3 -55.28 -4.96 27.16
C PHE A 3 -54.34 -3.86 26.61
N SER A 4 -54.28 -2.69 27.26
CA SER A 4 -53.54 -1.51 26.77
C SER A 4 -52.04 -1.55 27.11
N GLY A 5 -51.67 -1.93 28.35
CA GLY A 5 -50.27 -1.93 28.81
C GLY A 5 -49.37 -2.98 28.15
N LYS A 6 -49.94 -4.08 27.63
CA LYS A 6 -49.16 -5.12 26.93
C LYS A 6 -48.75 -4.67 25.51
N ARG A 7 -49.59 -3.86 24.85
CA ARG A 7 -49.32 -3.34 23.50
C ARG A 7 -48.26 -2.25 23.52
N THR A 8 -48.28 -1.38 24.53
CA THR A 8 -47.25 -0.34 24.71
C THR A 8 -45.90 -0.93 25.09
N ALA A 9 -45.87 -1.96 25.95
CA ALA A 9 -44.62 -2.64 26.32
C ALA A 9 -43.98 -3.38 25.12
N LEU A 10 -44.79 -4.00 24.25
CA LEU A 10 -44.29 -4.68 23.04
C LEU A 10 -43.73 -3.69 22.02
N ALA A 11 -44.40 -2.55 21.83
CA ALA A 11 -43.95 -1.49 20.94
C ALA A 11 -42.65 -0.83 21.41
N LEU A 12 -42.52 -0.59 22.72
CA LEU A 12 -41.29 -0.03 23.32
C LEU A 12 -40.11 -0.98 23.20
N SER A 13 -40.34 -2.28 23.40
CA SER A 13 -39.31 -3.32 23.24
C SER A 13 -38.85 -3.45 21.78
N LEU A 14 -39.78 -3.36 20.82
CA LEU A 14 -39.46 -3.40 19.40
C LEU A 14 -38.63 -2.19 18.93
N LEU A 15 -38.91 -0.98 19.47
CA LEU A 15 -38.13 0.23 19.19
C LEU A 15 -36.68 0.15 19.69
N LEU A 16 -36.47 -0.47 20.86
CA LEU A 16 -35.13 -0.67 21.42
C LEU A 16 -34.29 -1.66 20.58
N ILE A 17 -34.92 -2.72 20.07
CA ILE A 17 -34.26 -3.72 19.22
C ILE A 17 -33.80 -3.12 17.89
N VAL A 18 -34.66 -2.32 17.23
CA VAL A 18 -34.33 -1.70 15.93
C VAL A 18 -33.22 -0.64 16.06
N SER A 19 -33.19 0.12 17.16
CA SER A 19 -32.10 1.09 17.41
C SER A 19 -30.75 0.40 17.64
N GLY A 20 -30.76 -0.77 18.27
CA GLY A 20 -29.57 -1.59 18.51
C GLY A 20 -28.83 -2.03 17.25
N CYS A 21 -29.53 -2.36 16.16
CA CYS A 21 -28.92 -2.80 14.90
C CYS A 21 -28.00 -1.73 14.27
N SER A 22 -28.38 -0.44 14.37
CA SER A 22 -27.57 0.67 13.86
C SER A 22 -26.29 0.89 14.68
N ALA A 23 -26.36 0.65 15.98
CA ALA A 23 -25.21 0.76 16.88
C ALA A 23 -24.22 -0.39 16.67
N THR A 24 -24.71 -1.61 16.49
CA THR A 24 -23.87 -2.77 16.19
C THR A 24 -23.17 -2.64 14.84
N GLU A 25 -23.84 -2.08 13.83
CA GLU A 25 -23.21 -1.85 12.52
C GLU A 25 -22.08 -0.82 12.60
N ARG A 26 -22.28 0.27 13.33
CA ARG A 26 -21.25 1.29 13.57
C ARG A 26 -20.06 0.74 14.35
N LEU A 27 -20.32 -0.06 15.39
CA LEU A 27 -19.27 -0.71 16.18
C LEU A 27 -18.49 -1.73 15.34
N ASN A 28 -19.16 -2.53 14.53
CA ASN A 28 -18.50 -3.48 13.62
C ASN A 28 -17.64 -2.75 12.59
N ARG A 29 -18.13 -1.67 11.97
CA ARG A 29 -17.32 -0.85 11.06
C ARG A 29 -16.11 -0.24 11.75
N ALA A 30 -16.29 0.32 12.95
CA ALA A 30 -15.18 0.87 13.74
C ALA A 30 -14.16 -0.19 14.17
N ALA A 31 -14.62 -1.41 14.49
CA ALA A 31 -13.75 -2.54 14.80
C ALA A 31 -12.96 -3.00 13.57
N VAL A 32 -13.61 -3.06 12.40
CA VAL A 32 -12.94 -3.38 11.13
C VAL A 32 -11.89 -2.34 10.76
N THR A 33 -12.22 -1.04 10.82
CA THR A 33 -11.26 0.02 10.50
C THR A 33 -10.09 0.06 11.49
N LYS A 34 -10.36 -0.15 12.79
CA LYS A 34 -9.33 -0.27 13.82
C LYS A 34 -8.45 -1.51 13.59
N GLY A 35 -9.03 -2.64 13.20
CA GLY A 35 -8.32 -3.87 12.86
C GLY A 35 -7.41 -3.69 11.64
N GLN A 36 -7.91 -3.07 10.58
CA GLN A 36 -7.14 -2.73 9.38
C GLN A 36 -5.99 -1.76 9.70
N ALA A 37 -6.23 -0.74 10.52
CA ALA A 37 -5.20 0.21 10.95
C ALA A 37 -4.11 -0.45 11.81
N ALA A 38 -4.48 -1.41 12.66
CA ALA A 38 -3.55 -2.14 13.52
C ALA A 38 -2.75 -3.22 12.79
N ALA A 39 -3.28 -3.78 11.69
CA ALA A 39 -2.64 -4.88 10.94
C ALA A 39 -1.33 -4.47 10.22
N GLY A 40 -1.11 -3.17 10.01
CA GLY A 40 0.06 -2.67 9.28
C GLY A 40 0.08 -3.07 7.81
N VAL A 41 1.02 -2.50 7.04
CA VAL A 41 1.21 -2.85 5.62
C VAL A 41 2.53 -3.61 5.47
N ALA A 42 2.46 -4.84 4.98
CA ALA A 42 3.64 -5.63 4.63
C ALA A 42 4.12 -5.27 3.23
N LEU A 43 5.10 -4.38 3.12
CA LEU A 43 5.70 -4.04 1.84
C LEU A 43 6.47 -5.24 1.27
N PRO A 44 6.42 -5.48 -0.06
CA PRO A 44 7.28 -6.48 -0.68
C PRO A 44 8.75 -6.08 -0.51
N PRO A 45 9.67 -7.05 -0.45
CA PRO A 45 11.09 -6.74 -0.36
C PRO A 45 11.54 -5.95 -1.59
N LEU A 46 12.41 -4.96 -1.38
CA LEU A 46 13.06 -4.25 -2.47
C LEU A 46 13.96 -5.23 -3.25
N PRO A 47 13.83 -5.36 -4.58
CA PRO A 47 14.72 -6.18 -5.39
C PRO A 47 16.20 -5.81 -5.18
N ASP A 48 17.04 -6.84 -5.04
CA ASP A 48 18.46 -6.66 -4.69
C ASP A 48 19.24 -5.85 -5.74
N ASP A 49 18.84 -5.92 -7.01
CA ASP A 49 19.48 -5.16 -8.08
C ASP A 49 19.31 -3.66 -7.90
N LEU A 50 18.20 -3.20 -7.31
CA LEU A 50 17.91 -1.78 -7.14
C LEU A 50 18.77 -1.09 -6.08
N ARG A 51 19.46 -1.84 -5.22
CA ARG A 51 20.47 -1.30 -4.30
C ARG A 51 21.87 -1.20 -4.92
N ARG A 52 22.07 -1.76 -6.11
CA ARG A 52 23.40 -1.80 -6.74
C ARG A 52 23.76 -0.47 -7.36
N GLN A 53 24.93 0.03 -7.00
CA GLN A 53 25.56 1.16 -7.67
C GLN A 53 26.32 0.67 -8.90
N GLU A 54 26.27 1.45 -9.97
CA GLU A 54 27.12 1.18 -11.14
C GLU A 54 28.49 1.81 -10.89
N ALA A 55 29.55 1.05 -11.14
CA ALA A 55 30.89 1.60 -11.13
C ALA A 55 31.13 2.43 -12.41
N HIS A 56 31.88 3.52 -12.26
CA HIS A 56 32.44 4.23 -13.40
C HIS A 56 33.40 3.33 -14.20
N ALA A 57 33.56 3.63 -15.47
CA ALA A 57 34.51 2.96 -16.32
C ALA A 57 35.94 3.23 -15.81
N PRO A 58 36.81 2.21 -15.78
CA PRO A 58 38.19 2.41 -15.40
C PRO A 58 38.89 3.30 -16.43
N VAL A 59 39.72 4.21 -15.92
CA VAL A 59 40.66 5.02 -16.70
C VAL A 59 41.97 4.24 -16.78
N VAL A 60 42.40 3.92 -18.00
CA VAL A 60 43.64 3.18 -18.26
C VAL A 60 44.56 4.10 -19.05
N GLU A 61 45.80 4.28 -18.58
CA GLU A 61 46.80 5.08 -19.29
C GLU A 61 47.08 4.52 -20.68
N GLY A 62 47.17 5.40 -21.67
CA GLY A 62 47.37 5.02 -23.07
C GLY A 62 46.10 4.62 -23.82
N GLU A 63 44.96 4.43 -23.15
CA GLU A 63 43.69 4.22 -23.83
C GLU A 63 43.10 5.54 -24.37
N PRO A 64 42.45 5.52 -25.55
CA PRO A 64 41.77 6.69 -26.06
C PRO A 64 40.56 7.04 -25.18
N VAL A 65 40.40 8.33 -24.87
CA VAL A 65 39.28 8.86 -24.07
C VAL A 65 37.91 8.42 -24.62
N ILE A 66 37.78 8.31 -25.95
CA ILE A 66 36.55 7.85 -26.60
C ILE A 66 36.16 6.43 -26.14
N ALA A 67 37.13 5.54 -25.92
CA ALA A 67 36.85 4.19 -25.42
C ALA A 67 36.36 4.21 -23.97
N ILE A 68 36.93 5.08 -23.12
CA ILE A 68 36.45 5.29 -21.75
C ILE A 68 35.01 5.81 -21.77
N LEU A 69 34.72 6.84 -22.57
CA LEU A 69 33.37 7.40 -22.72
C LEU A 69 32.34 6.39 -23.23
N ALA A 70 32.73 5.51 -24.15
CA ALA A 70 31.85 4.44 -24.62
C ALA A 70 31.48 3.48 -23.48
N ARG A 71 32.42 3.11 -22.61
CA ARG A 71 32.17 2.27 -21.43
C ARG A 71 31.33 2.99 -20.38
N GLU A 72 31.57 4.28 -20.15
CA GLU A 72 30.73 5.11 -19.27
C GLU A 72 29.28 5.16 -19.76
N ARG A 73 29.06 5.31 -21.08
CA ARG A 73 27.71 5.28 -21.65
C ARG A 73 27.01 3.96 -21.35
N GLN A 74 27.71 2.84 -21.49
CA GLN A 74 27.14 1.52 -21.17
C GLN A 74 26.83 1.37 -19.66
N ALA A 75 27.69 1.90 -18.78
CA ALA A 75 27.44 1.93 -17.35
C ALA A 75 26.18 2.76 -17.04
N LEU A 76 26.07 3.95 -17.62
CA LEU A 76 24.91 4.82 -17.48
C LEU A 76 23.62 4.16 -17.99
N ASP A 77 23.67 3.45 -19.12
CA ASP A 77 22.51 2.73 -19.65
C ASP A 77 22.02 1.64 -18.68
N ARG A 78 22.95 0.90 -18.03
CA ARG A 78 22.61 -0.08 -16.99
C ARG A 78 22.00 0.59 -15.75
N ALA A 79 22.54 1.74 -15.33
CA ALA A 79 22.02 2.51 -14.21
C ALA A 79 20.61 3.05 -14.51
N ASN A 80 20.39 3.63 -15.70
CA ASN A 80 19.08 4.14 -16.13
C ASN A 80 18.04 3.01 -16.28
N ALA A 81 18.46 1.83 -16.72
CA ALA A 81 17.58 0.65 -16.74
C ALA A 81 17.17 0.23 -15.32
N ARG A 82 18.07 0.30 -14.33
CA ARG A 82 17.73 0.06 -12.92
C ARG A 82 16.80 1.13 -12.37
N GLN A 83 17.07 2.40 -12.66
CA GLN A 83 16.23 3.51 -12.21
C GLN A 83 14.78 3.35 -12.70
N ARG A 84 14.58 2.96 -13.97
CA ARG A 84 13.24 2.68 -14.50
C ARG A 84 12.52 1.59 -13.71
N ARG A 85 13.19 0.46 -13.45
CA ARG A 85 12.62 -0.61 -12.62
C ARG A 85 12.30 -0.18 -11.20
N ALA A 86 13.08 0.74 -10.62
CA ALA A 86 12.78 1.28 -9.31
C ALA A 86 11.50 2.12 -9.30
N ALA A 87 11.28 2.91 -10.35
CA ALA A 87 10.04 3.66 -10.53
C ALA A 87 8.85 2.70 -10.71
N ASP A 88 8.98 1.70 -11.60
CA ASP A 88 7.93 0.69 -11.86
C ASP A 88 7.56 -0.07 -10.56
N PHE A 89 8.56 -0.48 -9.77
CA PHE A 89 8.35 -1.15 -8.49
C PHE A 89 7.55 -0.28 -7.50
N TYR A 90 7.88 1.02 -7.43
CA TYR A 90 7.13 1.95 -6.60
C TYR A 90 5.69 2.12 -7.09
N ASP A 91 5.49 2.30 -8.39
CA ASP A 91 4.15 2.47 -8.97
C ASP A 91 3.27 1.22 -8.78
N ASP A 92 3.86 0.03 -8.85
CA ASP A 92 3.18 -1.24 -8.55
C ASP A 92 2.73 -1.32 -7.08
N ILE A 93 3.60 -0.95 -6.15
CA ILE A 93 3.27 -0.86 -4.72
C ILE A 93 2.14 0.15 -4.52
N ARG A 94 2.31 1.36 -5.07
CA ARG A 94 1.35 2.45 -4.97
C ARG A 94 -0.03 2.01 -5.47
N THR A 95 -0.11 1.43 -6.66
CA THR A 95 -1.37 0.94 -7.25
C THR A 95 -2.05 -0.09 -6.34
N LYS A 96 -1.31 -1.06 -5.79
CA LYS A 96 -1.86 -2.09 -4.91
C LYS A 96 -2.44 -1.49 -3.62
N TYR A 97 -1.74 -0.55 -3.00
CA TYR A 97 -2.13 0.01 -1.71
C TYR A 97 -3.10 1.19 -1.80
N GLU A 98 -3.11 1.93 -2.90
CA GLU A 98 -4.13 2.94 -3.19
C GLU A 98 -5.47 2.27 -3.52
N ALA A 99 -5.47 1.19 -4.33
CA ALA A 99 -6.70 0.45 -4.65
C ALA A 99 -7.32 -0.25 -3.43
N THR A 100 -6.52 -0.62 -2.43
CA THR A 100 -7.00 -1.28 -1.19
C THR A 100 -7.58 -0.27 -0.18
N ARG A 101 -7.46 1.04 -0.42
CA ARG A 101 -7.91 2.10 0.50
C ARG A 101 -9.33 2.60 0.23
N GLN A 102 -9.99 2.12 -0.84
CA GLN A 102 -11.40 2.40 -1.18
C GLN A 102 -12.29 1.24 -0.75
#